data_AF-A0A7J4UPM7-F1
#
_entry.id   AF-A0A7J4UPM7-F1
#
_cell.length_a   1.000
_cell.length_b   1.000
_cell.length_c   1.000
_cell.angle_alpha   90.00
_cell.angle_beta   90.00
_cell.angle_gamma   90.00
#
_symmetry.space_group_name_H-M   'P 1'
#
loop_
_entity.id
_entity.type
_entity.pdbx_description
1 polymer ?
#
loop_
_entity_poly.entity_id
_entity_poly.type
_entity_poly.pdbx_seq_one_letter_code
_entity_poly.pdbx_strand_id
1 'polypeptide(L)'
;METKNQEFTNDFTSDHSDINLVKELENSLVNSEDMEFGPMVDHPLVRQLVYTPAQNLYLNKLFRGKQKNLKEYIQNKKWDKVIWLHERPWRAWAFIQFSPYMKPAEYWKNLSDVWIDTELPHLHKNMWLDLFNANIKQKRKLMSAKERQVIQDLPKKVTIYRGYDDKMENLMGISWTLSEEKANWFATRFQFEVEPRIAEGQCEKSSILAYFERSGEKEIVIDPININITDNRPIEHHPEEVLDTS
;
A
#
# COMPACT_ATOMS: atom_id res chain seq x y z
N MET A 1 -36.27 -49.85 23.11
CA MET A 1 -35.04 -49.14 23.50
C MET A 1 -33.86 -49.97 23.04
N GLU A 2 -33.29 -49.64 21.88
CA GLU A 2 -32.01 -50.15 21.40
C GLU A 2 -31.43 -49.03 20.52
N THR A 3 -30.54 -48.23 21.10
CA THR A 3 -29.81 -47.17 20.39
C THR A 3 -28.53 -47.77 19.82
N LYS A 4 -28.47 -47.88 18.49
CA LYS A 4 -27.24 -48.20 17.76
C LYS A 4 -26.28 -47.01 17.86
N ASN A 5 -25.18 -47.18 18.56
CA ASN A 5 -24.03 -46.29 18.47
C ASN A 5 -23.34 -46.51 17.11
N GLN A 6 -23.49 -45.55 16.21
CA GLN A 6 -22.60 -45.41 15.05
C GLN A 6 -21.29 -44.78 15.55
N GLU A 7 -20.22 -45.57 15.56
CA GLU A 7 -18.86 -45.06 15.71
C GLU A 7 -18.53 -44.20 14.48
N PHE A 8 -18.47 -42.89 14.68
CA PHE A 8 -17.82 -41.98 13.75
C PHE A 8 -16.31 -42.20 13.84
N THR A 9 -15.77 -43.01 12.94
CA THR A 9 -14.33 -43.05 12.70
C THR A 9 -13.95 -41.72 12.04
N ASN A 10 -13.43 -40.81 12.85
CA ASN A 10 -12.72 -39.63 12.39
C ASN A 10 -11.46 -40.08 11.65
N ASP A 11 -11.56 -40.19 10.33
CA ASP A 11 -10.42 -40.40 9.45
C ASP A 11 -9.66 -39.06 9.29
N PHE A 12 -9.00 -38.63 10.37
CA PHE A 12 -7.97 -37.60 10.33
C PHE A 12 -6.64 -38.30 10.03
N THR A 13 -6.45 -38.78 8.80
CA THR A 13 -5.10 -38.94 8.29
C THR A 13 -4.55 -37.52 8.04
N SER A 14 -3.98 -36.90 9.08
CA SER A 14 -3.08 -35.76 8.84
C SER A 14 -1.92 -36.32 8.03
N ASP A 15 -1.82 -35.90 6.77
CA ASP A 15 -0.61 -36.14 5.98
C ASP A 15 0.57 -35.61 6.80
N HIS A 16 1.46 -36.51 7.23
CA HIS A 16 2.61 -36.15 8.09
C HIS A 16 3.54 -35.13 7.42
N SER A 17 3.33 -34.83 6.12
CA SER A 17 3.97 -33.74 5.39
C SER A 17 3.61 -32.33 5.86
N ASP A 18 2.51 -32.14 6.60
CA ASP A 18 2.01 -30.80 6.98
C ASP A 18 2.45 -30.33 8.38
N ILE A 19 3.33 -31.10 9.04
CA ILE A 19 3.92 -30.71 10.33
C ILE A 19 4.91 -29.55 10.16
N ASN A 20 5.59 -29.47 9.01
CA ASN A 20 6.52 -28.40 8.66
C ASN A 20 5.90 -27.44 7.64
N LEU A 21 6.41 -26.22 7.55
CA LEU A 21 6.06 -25.33 6.44
C LEU A 21 6.43 -25.97 5.09
N VAL A 22 5.61 -25.71 4.07
CA VAL A 22 6.03 -25.98 2.69
C VAL A 22 7.25 -25.14 2.34
N LYS A 23 8.11 -25.67 1.46
CA LYS A 23 9.42 -25.10 1.15
C LYS A 23 9.38 -23.63 0.74
N GLU A 24 8.35 -23.21 -0.01
CA GLU A 24 8.19 -21.81 -0.41
C GLU A 24 7.93 -20.87 0.78
N LEU A 25 7.15 -21.31 1.78
CA LEU A 25 6.93 -20.54 3.00
C LEU A 25 8.15 -20.60 3.91
N GLU A 26 8.82 -21.76 4.00
CA GLU A 26 10.06 -21.93 4.77
C GLU A 26 11.16 -20.99 4.25
N ASN A 27 11.34 -20.90 2.93
CA ASN A 27 12.30 -19.98 2.29
C ASN A 27 11.95 -18.50 2.49
N SER A 28 10.73 -18.19 2.94
CA SER A 28 10.26 -16.84 3.23
C SER A 28 10.31 -16.49 4.72
N LEU A 29 10.90 -17.37 5.55
CA LEU A 29 11.13 -17.07 6.95
C LEU A 29 12.18 -15.96 7.08
N VAL A 30 11.78 -14.87 7.71
CA VAL A 30 12.64 -13.75 8.04
C VAL A 30 12.84 -13.77 9.55
N ASN A 31 14.09 -13.96 9.97
CA ASN A 31 14.52 -13.67 11.33
C ASN A 31 15.12 -12.27 11.29
N SER A 32 14.73 -11.38 12.20
CA SER A 32 15.56 -10.21 12.47
C SER A 32 15.94 -10.21 13.94
N GLU A 33 17.24 -10.06 14.18
CA GLU A 33 17.81 -9.81 15.51
C GLU A 33 17.19 -8.57 16.18
N ASP A 34 16.58 -7.69 15.38
CA ASP A 34 15.93 -6.43 15.79
C ASP A 34 14.40 -6.53 16.01
N MET A 35 13.77 -7.69 15.81
CA MET A 35 12.34 -7.86 16.12
C MET A 35 12.21 -8.49 17.50
N GLU A 36 11.54 -7.79 18.43
CA GLU A 36 11.19 -8.33 19.77
C GLU A 36 10.25 -9.56 19.70
N PHE A 37 9.72 -9.87 18.52
CA PHE A 37 8.86 -11.00 18.25
C PHE A 37 9.63 -12.06 17.44
N GLY A 38 9.26 -13.34 17.59
CA GLY A 38 9.89 -14.45 16.86
C GLY A 38 9.85 -14.30 15.32
N PRO A 39 10.37 -15.29 14.55
CA PRO A 39 10.41 -15.23 13.09
C PRO A 39 9.08 -14.79 12.47
N MET A 40 9.14 -14.19 11.29
CA MET A 40 8.00 -13.88 10.44
C MET A 40 8.01 -14.76 9.19
N VAL A 41 6.84 -15.21 8.73
CA VAL A 41 6.67 -15.67 7.35
C VAL A 41 6.34 -14.45 6.49
N ASP A 42 7.20 -14.10 5.53
CA ASP A 42 6.99 -12.97 4.62
C ASP A 42 6.96 -13.42 3.15
N HIS A 43 5.89 -14.12 2.78
CA HIS A 43 5.66 -14.57 1.42
C HIS A 43 4.62 -13.68 0.72
N PRO A 44 4.74 -13.41 -0.60
CA PRO A 44 3.78 -12.58 -1.34
C PRO A 44 2.30 -12.96 -1.20
N LEU A 45 2.02 -14.25 -0.98
CA LEU A 45 0.66 -14.75 -0.77
C LEU A 45 0.30 -14.99 0.69
N VAL A 46 1.25 -15.16 1.62
CA VAL A 46 0.96 -15.47 3.02
C VAL A 46 1.96 -14.76 3.89
N ARG A 47 1.47 -13.91 4.79
CA ARG A 47 2.29 -13.18 5.74
C ARG A 47 1.81 -13.45 7.15
N GLN A 48 2.73 -13.78 8.05
CA GLN A 48 2.46 -14.05 9.46
C GLN A 48 3.53 -13.35 10.29
N LEU A 49 3.19 -12.20 10.88
CA LEU A 49 4.13 -11.32 11.59
C LEU A 49 4.85 -11.99 12.77
N VAL A 50 4.15 -12.91 13.46
CA VAL A 50 4.73 -13.72 14.53
C VAL A 50 4.42 -15.17 14.21
N TYR A 51 5.45 -15.88 13.74
CA TYR A 51 5.34 -17.27 13.32
C TYR A 51 5.76 -18.22 14.44
N THR A 52 4.98 -19.30 14.58
CA THR A 52 5.32 -20.45 15.43
C THR A 52 5.02 -21.75 14.67
N PRO A 53 5.77 -22.84 14.93
CA PRO A 53 5.52 -24.13 14.26
C PRO A 53 4.10 -24.68 14.45
N ALA A 54 3.39 -24.28 15.51
CA ALA A 54 2.00 -24.66 15.75
C ALA A 54 1.04 -24.19 14.64
N GLN A 55 1.44 -23.20 13.83
CA GLN A 55 0.64 -22.64 12.74
C GLN A 55 0.88 -23.32 11.38
N ASN A 56 1.84 -24.25 11.27
CA ASN A 56 2.29 -24.82 9.98
C ASN A 56 1.15 -25.38 9.14
N LEU A 57 0.30 -26.21 9.74
CA LEU A 57 -0.86 -26.81 9.07
C LEU A 57 -1.79 -25.74 8.48
N TYR A 58 -2.07 -24.69 9.26
CA TYR A 58 -2.94 -23.60 8.83
C TYR A 58 -2.30 -22.78 7.70
N LEU A 59 -1.03 -22.38 7.85
CA LEU A 59 -0.33 -21.56 6.87
C LEU A 59 -0.13 -22.31 5.54
N ASN A 60 0.20 -23.60 5.59
CA ASN A 60 0.29 -24.45 4.40
C ASN A 60 -1.05 -24.56 3.67
N LYS A 61 -2.14 -24.78 4.42
CA LYS A 61 -3.48 -24.87 3.84
C LYS A 61 -3.91 -23.54 3.20
N LEU A 62 -3.65 -22.42 3.88
CA LEU A 62 -3.91 -21.08 3.35
C LEU A 62 -3.11 -20.82 2.06
N PHE A 63 -1.82 -21.13 2.07
CA PHE A 63 -0.94 -20.94 0.93
C PHE A 63 -1.37 -21.75 -0.28
N ARG A 64 -1.62 -23.06 -0.13
CA ARG A 64 -2.09 -23.91 -1.22
C ARG A 64 -3.44 -23.43 -1.78
N GLY A 65 -4.35 -23.00 -0.90
CA GLY A 65 -5.62 -22.39 -1.30
C GLY A 65 -5.42 -21.13 -2.13
N LYS A 66 -4.55 -20.23 -1.70
CA LYS A 66 -4.20 -19.01 -2.44
C LYS A 66 -3.48 -19.35 -3.76
N GLN A 67 -2.58 -20.32 -3.80
CA GLN A 67 -1.95 -20.76 -5.06
C GLN A 67 -2.98 -21.27 -6.08
N LYS A 68 -3.98 -22.04 -5.62
CA LYS A 68 -5.08 -22.50 -6.49
C LYS A 68 -5.88 -21.32 -7.04
N ASN A 69 -6.29 -20.39 -6.18
CA ASN A 69 -7.04 -19.20 -6.58
C ASN A 69 -6.22 -18.30 -7.53
N LEU A 70 -4.92 -18.15 -7.28
CA LEU A 70 -4.02 -17.37 -8.14
C LEU A 70 -4.01 -17.93 -9.57
N LYS A 71 -3.84 -19.25 -9.71
CA LYS A 71 -3.88 -19.93 -11.00
C LYS A 71 -5.22 -19.71 -11.71
N GLU A 72 -6.33 -19.87 -10.99
CA GLU A 72 -7.67 -19.64 -11.55
C GLU A 72 -7.86 -18.18 -11.99
N TYR A 73 -7.46 -17.21 -11.18
CA TYR A 73 -7.64 -15.79 -11.49
C TYR A 73 -6.78 -15.35 -12.67
N ILE A 74 -5.54 -15.85 -12.79
CA ILE A 74 -4.69 -15.61 -13.96
C ILE A 74 -5.32 -16.20 -15.23
N GLN A 75 -5.77 -17.46 -15.19
CA GLN A 75 -6.42 -18.13 -16.34
C GLN A 75 -7.66 -17.36 -16.82
N ASN A 76 -8.43 -16.81 -15.88
CA ASN A 76 -9.63 -16.03 -16.17
C ASN A 76 -9.39 -14.53 -16.32
N LYS A 77 -8.13 -14.08 -16.32
CA LYS A 77 -7.72 -12.66 -16.45
C LYS A 77 -8.39 -11.73 -15.43
N LYS A 78 -8.63 -12.22 -14.21
CA LYS A 78 -9.21 -11.47 -13.08
C LYS A 78 -8.09 -10.73 -12.33
N TRP A 79 -7.49 -9.74 -12.99
CA TRP A 79 -6.24 -9.11 -12.54
C TRP A 79 -6.35 -8.36 -11.21
N ASP A 80 -7.48 -7.73 -10.95
CA ASP A 80 -7.80 -7.13 -9.64
C ASP A 80 -7.68 -8.20 -8.54
N LYS A 81 -8.31 -9.37 -8.74
CA LYS A 81 -8.26 -10.46 -7.76
C LYS A 81 -6.87 -11.04 -7.61
N VAL A 82 -6.08 -11.10 -8.70
CA VAL A 82 -4.66 -11.50 -8.63
C VAL A 82 -3.90 -10.57 -7.69
N ILE A 83 -4.04 -9.26 -7.84
CA ILE A 83 -3.38 -8.27 -6.98
C ILE A 83 -3.82 -8.43 -5.53
N TRP A 84 -5.14 -8.40 -5.27
CA TRP A 84 -5.69 -8.42 -3.91
C TRP A 84 -5.50 -9.75 -3.17
N LEU A 85 -5.14 -10.82 -3.88
CA LEU A 85 -4.74 -12.10 -3.26
C LEU A 85 -3.35 -12.02 -2.62
N HIS A 86 -2.50 -11.11 -3.10
CA HIS A 86 -1.21 -10.82 -2.50
C HIS A 86 -1.38 -10.01 -1.21
N GLU A 87 -0.51 -10.30 -0.26
CA GLU A 87 -0.41 -9.56 0.99
C GLU A 87 -0.04 -8.10 0.71
N ARG A 88 -0.52 -7.19 1.56
CA ARG A 88 -0.46 -5.73 1.33
C ARG A 88 0.91 -5.21 0.86
N PRO A 89 2.06 -5.57 1.48
CA PRO A 89 3.38 -5.10 1.04
C PRO A 89 3.76 -5.55 -0.38
N TRP A 90 3.14 -6.61 -0.88
CA TRP A 90 3.47 -7.27 -2.14
C TRP A 90 2.53 -6.87 -3.30
N ARG A 91 1.48 -6.09 -3.04
CA ARG A 91 0.49 -5.70 -4.05
C ARG A 91 1.05 -4.83 -5.16
N ALA A 92 1.97 -3.92 -4.85
CA ALA A 92 2.67 -3.10 -5.85
C ALA A 92 3.47 -3.97 -6.82
N TRP A 93 4.22 -4.94 -6.29
CA TRP A 93 4.99 -5.91 -7.08
C TRP A 93 4.09 -6.80 -7.93
N ALA A 94 2.98 -7.30 -7.37
CA ALA A 94 1.99 -8.05 -8.11
C ALA A 94 1.37 -7.21 -9.24
N PHE A 95 1.02 -5.96 -8.99
CA PHE A 95 0.52 -5.05 -10.01
C PHE A 95 1.54 -4.91 -11.15
N ILE A 96 2.81 -4.62 -10.84
CA ILE A 96 3.87 -4.48 -11.86
C ILE A 96 3.98 -5.75 -12.70
N GLN A 97 4.04 -6.92 -12.06
CA GLN A 97 4.17 -8.21 -12.74
C GLN A 97 3.02 -8.50 -13.71
N PHE A 98 1.79 -8.16 -13.34
CA PHE A 98 0.60 -8.51 -14.14
C PHE A 98 0.07 -7.35 -15.00
N SER A 99 0.52 -6.12 -14.77
CA SER A 99 0.11 -4.93 -15.52
C SER A 99 0.28 -5.04 -17.05
N PRO A 100 1.32 -5.72 -17.61
CA PRO A 100 1.47 -5.85 -19.06
C PRO A 100 0.33 -6.63 -19.74
N TYR A 101 -0.45 -7.42 -18.99
CA TYR A 101 -1.55 -8.24 -19.50
C TYR A 101 -2.93 -7.59 -19.36
N MET A 102 -3.00 -6.40 -18.75
CA MET A 102 -4.25 -5.69 -18.47
C MET A 102 -4.74 -4.89 -19.68
N LYS A 103 -6.06 -4.73 -19.80
CA LYS A 103 -6.60 -3.70 -20.70
C LYS A 103 -6.27 -2.32 -20.15
N PRO A 104 -6.20 -1.27 -21.00
CA PRO A 104 -5.82 0.07 -20.54
C PRO A 104 -6.66 0.62 -19.39
N ALA A 105 -7.98 0.40 -19.40
CA ALA A 105 -8.85 0.85 -18.31
C ALA A 105 -8.62 0.09 -16.99
N GLU A 106 -8.27 -1.20 -17.07
CA GLU A 106 -7.96 -2.04 -15.89
C GLU A 106 -6.62 -1.63 -15.28
N TYR A 107 -5.61 -1.34 -16.11
CA TYR A 107 -4.32 -0.83 -15.65
C TYR A 107 -4.50 0.40 -14.75
N TRP A 108 -5.20 1.43 -15.24
CA TRP A 108 -5.34 2.68 -14.50
C TRP A 108 -6.16 2.54 -13.23
N LYS A 109 -7.24 1.73 -13.26
CA LYS A 109 -8.05 1.48 -12.08
C LYS A 109 -7.27 0.70 -11.01
N ASN A 110 -6.54 -0.34 -11.42
CA ASN A 110 -5.71 -1.10 -10.47
C ASN A 110 -4.55 -0.25 -9.95
N LEU A 111 -3.95 0.62 -10.77
CA LEU A 111 -2.90 1.55 -10.30
C LEU A 111 -3.42 2.47 -9.20
N SER A 112 -4.61 3.08 -9.37
CA SER A 112 -5.19 3.89 -8.30
C SER A 112 -5.47 3.07 -7.05
N ASP A 113 -6.05 1.88 -7.21
CA ASP A 113 -6.42 1.04 -6.09
C ASP A 113 -5.19 0.60 -5.27
N VAL A 114 -4.10 0.25 -5.94
CA VAL A 114 -2.84 -0.19 -5.31
C VAL A 114 -2.06 0.99 -4.73
N TRP A 115 -2.01 2.13 -5.42
CA TRP A 115 -1.40 3.35 -4.89
C TRP A 115 -1.99 3.70 -3.52
N ILE A 116 -3.32 3.78 -3.45
CA ILE A 116 -3.99 4.23 -2.23
C ILE A 116 -3.95 3.18 -1.12
N ASP A 117 -3.74 1.91 -1.47
CA ASP A 117 -3.51 0.84 -0.50
C ASP A 117 -2.06 0.78 0.02
N THR A 118 -1.11 1.44 -0.64
CA THR A 118 0.32 1.41 -0.26
C THR A 118 0.58 2.25 1.00
N GLU A 119 1.26 1.67 2.00
CA GLU A 119 1.56 2.34 3.28
C GLU A 119 2.79 3.25 3.19
N LEU A 120 3.82 2.87 2.42
CA LEU A 120 5.10 3.55 2.35
C LEU A 120 5.50 3.84 0.88
N PRO A 121 4.74 4.68 0.15
CA PRO A 121 5.01 4.92 -1.27
C PRO A 121 6.37 5.58 -1.55
N HIS A 122 6.97 6.23 -0.55
CA HIS A 122 8.27 6.90 -0.70
C HIS A 122 9.45 5.94 -0.95
N LEU A 123 9.37 4.68 -0.50
CA LEU A 123 10.46 3.69 -0.66
C LEU A 123 10.79 3.36 -2.12
N HIS A 124 9.83 3.54 -3.03
CA HIS A 124 9.95 3.17 -4.43
C HIS A 124 9.51 4.30 -5.37
N LYS A 125 9.95 5.54 -5.07
CA LYS A 125 9.54 6.74 -5.81
C LYS A 125 9.61 6.61 -7.34
N ASN A 126 10.76 6.20 -7.88
CA ASN A 126 10.96 6.16 -9.34
C ASN A 126 10.04 5.13 -10.01
N MET A 127 9.85 3.96 -9.38
CA MET A 127 8.90 2.95 -9.83
C MET A 127 7.48 3.53 -9.93
N TRP A 128 7.03 4.28 -8.93
CA TRP A 128 5.71 4.91 -8.99
C TRP A 128 5.61 5.95 -10.10
N LEU A 129 6.62 6.80 -10.27
CA LEU A 129 6.64 7.78 -11.35
C LEU A 129 6.55 7.10 -12.73
N ASP A 130 7.27 5.99 -12.94
CA ASP A 130 7.18 5.21 -14.17
C ASP A 130 5.76 4.68 -14.40
N LEU A 131 5.11 4.16 -13.36
CA LEU A 131 3.74 3.64 -13.45
C LEU A 131 2.71 4.73 -13.76
N PHE A 132 2.82 5.91 -13.14
CA PHE A 132 1.94 7.05 -13.38
C PHE A 132 2.18 7.72 -14.75
N ASN A 133 3.41 7.64 -15.28
CA ASN A 133 3.79 8.18 -16.59
C ASN A 133 3.71 7.15 -17.73
N ALA A 134 3.27 5.92 -17.46
CA ALA A 134 3.13 4.87 -18.46
C ALA A 134 2.32 5.35 -19.68
N ASN A 135 2.83 5.08 -20.88
CA ASN A 135 2.19 5.44 -22.15
C ASN A 135 1.05 4.46 -22.50
N ILE A 136 0.00 4.47 -21.67
CA ILE A 136 -1.17 3.60 -21.78
C ILE A 136 -2.42 4.46 -22.02
N LYS A 137 -3.24 4.06 -23.00
CA LYS A 137 -4.48 4.77 -23.34
C LYS A 137 -5.44 4.87 -22.14
N GLN A 138 -6.40 5.77 -22.20
CA GLN A 138 -7.47 5.91 -21.20
C GLN A 138 -7.00 6.33 -19.78
N LYS A 139 -5.90 7.09 -19.65
CA LYS A 139 -5.39 7.62 -18.35
C LYS A 139 -6.46 8.30 -17.48
N ARG A 140 -7.51 8.86 -18.09
CA ARG A 140 -8.70 9.35 -17.36
C ARG A 140 -9.30 8.35 -16.37
N LYS A 141 -9.10 7.03 -16.56
CA LYS A 141 -9.61 5.96 -15.69
C LYS A 141 -8.86 5.81 -14.37
N LEU A 142 -7.71 6.49 -14.21
CA LEU A 142 -6.93 6.53 -12.98
C LEU A 142 -7.68 7.23 -11.83
N MET A 143 -8.58 8.14 -12.18
CA MET A 143 -9.35 8.93 -11.21
C MET A 143 -10.84 8.73 -11.45
N SER A 144 -11.65 8.92 -10.42
CA SER A 144 -13.10 9.04 -10.53
C SER A 144 -13.51 10.31 -11.30
N ALA A 145 -14.80 10.44 -11.63
CA ALA A 145 -15.29 11.67 -12.24
C ALA A 145 -15.17 12.89 -11.33
N LYS A 146 -15.41 12.71 -10.03
CA LYS A 146 -15.31 13.76 -9.02
C LYS A 146 -13.87 14.25 -8.86
N GLU A 147 -12.91 13.32 -8.74
CA GLU A 147 -11.49 13.66 -8.62
C GLU A 147 -10.94 14.39 -9.86
N ARG A 148 -11.35 13.98 -11.06
CA ARG A 148 -11.00 14.71 -12.29
C ARG A 148 -11.58 16.11 -12.33
N GLN A 149 -12.81 16.28 -11.83
CA GLN A 149 -13.45 17.61 -11.76
C GLN A 149 -12.66 18.53 -10.83
N VAL A 150 -12.21 18.02 -9.66
CA VAL A 150 -11.35 18.78 -8.76
C VAL A 150 -10.11 19.30 -9.48
N ILE A 151 -9.38 18.44 -10.21
CA ILE A 151 -8.23 18.90 -11.01
C ILE A 151 -8.65 19.96 -12.02
N GLN A 152 -9.75 19.78 -12.73
CA GLN A 152 -10.19 20.76 -13.75
C GLN A 152 -10.44 22.14 -13.14
N ASP A 153 -11.03 22.18 -11.94
CA ASP A 153 -11.40 23.40 -11.22
C ASP A 153 -10.20 24.09 -10.55
N LEU A 154 -9.07 23.41 -10.39
CA LEU A 154 -7.85 24.01 -9.85
C LEU A 154 -7.36 25.18 -10.74
N PRO A 155 -6.78 26.24 -10.14
CA PRO A 155 -6.11 27.31 -10.88
C PRO A 155 -4.92 26.79 -11.70
N LYS A 156 -4.41 27.61 -12.63
CA LYS A 156 -3.24 27.23 -13.45
C LYS A 156 -2.01 26.93 -12.58
N LYS A 157 -1.75 27.78 -11.58
CA LYS A 157 -0.74 27.56 -10.55
C LYS A 157 -1.41 27.08 -9.28
N VAL A 158 -0.94 25.98 -8.73
CA VAL A 158 -1.53 25.30 -7.58
C VAL A 158 -0.54 25.31 -6.43
N THR A 159 -1.00 25.75 -5.26
CA THR A 159 -0.26 25.62 -4.00
C THR A 159 -0.55 24.25 -3.39
N ILE A 160 0.50 23.55 -2.98
CA ILE A 160 0.46 22.23 -2.37
C ILE A 160 1.37 22.18 -1.15
N TYR A 161 1.07 21.28 -0.24
CA TYR A 161 1.76 21.15 1.04
C TYR A 161 2.27 19.73 1.25
N ARG A 162 3.33 19.59 2.05
CA ARG A 162 3.84 18.30 2.47
C ARG A 162 4.35 18.37 3.90
N GLY A 163 3.80 17.50 4.74
CA GLY A 163 4.34 17.21 6.05
C GLY A 163 5.37 16.10 5.95
N TYR A 164 6.53 16.30 6.56
CA TYR A 164 7.60 15.32 6.57
C TYR A 164 8.48 15.48 7.81
N ASP A 165 9.33 14.50 8.09
CA ASP A 165 10.37 14.60 9.12
C ASP A 165 11.51 15.52 8.64
N ASP A 166 12.59 15.69 9.41
CA ASP A 166 13.71 16.55 9.02
C ASP A 166 14.55 16.02 7.83
N LYS A 167 14.26 14.81 7.34
CA LYS A 167 15.02 14.18 6.26
C LYS A 167 14.65 14.78 4.90
N MET A 168 15.62 15.41 4.24
CA MET A 168 15.42 16.03 2.93
C MET A 168 14.98 15.05 1.83
N GLU A 169 15.30 13.76 1.95
CA GLU A 169 14.79 12.73 1.02
C GLU A 169 13.25 12.65 1.06
N ASN A 170 12.67 12.88 2.24
CA ASN A 170 11.23 12.86 2.42
C ASN A 170 10.58 14.12 1.88
N LEU A 171 11.27 15.26 1.78
CA LEU A 171 10.77 16.44 1.03
C LEU A 171 10.58 16.10 -0.46
N MET A 172 11.47 15.28 -1.02
CA MET A 172 11.46 14.86 -2.42
C MET A 172 10.52 13.68 -2.72
N GLY A 173 9.50 13.46 -1.89
CA GLY A 173 8.44 12.50 -2.14
C GLY A 173 7.38 13.01 -3.13
N ILE A 174 6.63 12.09 -3.71
CA ILE A 174 5.66 12.39 -4.80
C ILE A 174 4.23 12.63 -4.32
N SER A 175 3.95 12.43 -3.03
CA SER A 175 2.61 12.56 -2.42
C SER A 175 2.50 13.88 -1.64
N TRP A 176 1.82 14.86 -2.21
CA TRP A 176 1.57 16.16 -1.62
C TRP A 176 0.08 16.31 -1.30
N THR A 177 -0.34 17.36 -0.62
CA THR A 177 -1.75 17.60 -0.28
C THR A 177 -2.18 19.03 -0.61
N LEU A 178 -3.45 19.22 -0.97
CA LEU A 178 -4.07 20.55 -1.08
C LEU A 178 -4.45 21.16 0.29
N SER A 179 -4.27 20.43 1.39
CA SER A 179 -4.60 20.85 2.74
C SER A 179 -3.34 20.98 3.59
N GLU A 180 -3.02 22.20 3.99
CA GLU A 180 -1.93 22.50 4.91
C GLU A 180 -2.15 21.86 6.30
N GLU A 181 -3.38 21.89 6.81
CA GLU A 181 -3.78 21.19 8.05
C GLU A 181 -3.43 19.70 7.99
N LYS A 182 -3.71 19.06 6.84
CA LYS A 182 -3.38 17.65 6.66
C LYS A 182 -1.87 17.42 6.57
N ALA A 183 -1.12 18.33 5.97
CA ALA A 183 0.34 18.29 5.99
C ALA A 183 0.87 18.40 7.42
N ASN A 184 0.35 19.31 8.23
CA ASN A 184 0.69 19.42 9.65
C ASN A 184 0.45 18.10 10.41
N TRP A 185 -0.73 17.48 10.20
CA TRP A 185 -1.03 16.18 10.79
C TRP A 185 -0.05 15.10 10.35
N PHE A 186 0.32 15.03 9.06
CA PHE A 186 1.31 14.04 8.58
C PHE A 186 2.70 14.22 9.21
N ALA A 187 3.15 15.47 9.37
CA ALA A 187 4.43 15.78 9.99
C ALA A 187 4.47 15.41 11.48
N THR A 188 3.34 15.51 12.19
CA THR A 188 3.25 15.35 13.65
C THR A 188 2.64 14.02 14.11
N ARG A 189 2.11 13.21 13.19
CA ARG A 189 1.37 11.97 13.52
C ARG A 189 2.20 10.97 14.30
N PHE A 190 3.50 10.96 14.07
CA PHE A 190 4.43 10.11 14.75
C PHE A 190 5.36 11.01 15.54
N GLN A 191 5.25 10.98 16.87
CA GLN A 191 6.07 11.77 17.78
C GLN A 191 7.52 11.26 17.76
N PHE A 192 8.24 11.56 16.68
CA PHE A 192 9.62 11.15 16.51
C PHE A 192 10.57 12.18 17.15
N GLU A 193 11.77 11.73 17.51
CA GLU A 193 12.88 12.56 18.02
C GLU A 193 13.46 13.54 16.97
N VAL A 194 12.81 13.68 15.81
CA VAL A 194 13.23 14.53 14.68
C VAL A 194 12.25 15.69 14.51
N GLU A 195 12.79 16.85 14.14
CA GLU A 195 12.03 18.09 14.01
C GLU A 195 11.02 17.98 12.84
N PRO A 196 9.70 17.98 13.12
CA PRO A 196 8.70 17.85 12.07
C PRO A 196 8.62 19.14 11.25
N ARG A 197 8.45 19.01 9.92
CA ARG A 197 8.48 20.14 8.98
C ARG A 197 7.27 20.15 8.06
N ILE A 198 6.89 21.36 7.64
CA ILE A 198 5.92 21.59 6.57
C ILE A 198 6.64 22.32 5.45
N ALA A 199 6.53 21.76 4.24
CA ALA A 199 6.90 22.45 3.02
C ALA A 199 5.64 22.93 2.28
N GLU A 200 5.72 24.14 1.74
CA GLU A 200 4.80 24.68 0.75
C GLU A 200 5.51 24.68 -0.61
N GLY A 201 4.80 24.24 -1.64
CA GLY A 201 5.27 24.27 -3.01
C GLY A 201 4.23 24.82 -3.97
N GLN A 202 4.71 25.43 -5.05
CA GLN A 202 3.89 25.80 -6.20
C GLN A 202 4.21 24.90 -7.40
N CYS A 203 3.18 24.47 -8.11
CA CYS A 203 3.30 23.72 -9.35
C CYS A 203 2.28 24.17 -10.40
N GLU A 204 2.54 23.84 -11.67
CA GLU A 204 1.55 24.01 -12.74
C GLU A 204 0.52 22.86 -12.67
N LYS A 205 -0.77 23.18 -12.82
CA LYS A 205 -1.86 22.18 -12.84
C LYS A 205 -1.59 21.03 -13.82
N SER A 206 -0.96 21.32 -14.96
CA SER A 206 -0.63 20.32 -15.99
C SER A 206 0.41 19.29 -15.54
N SER A 207 1.16 19.57 -14.47
CA SER A 207 2.19 18.67 -13.94
C SER A 207 1.64 17.66 -12.91
N ILE A 208 0.39 17.82 -12.48
CA ILE A 208 -0.28 16.90 -11.55
C ILE A 208 -0.55 15.56 -12.25
N LEU A 209 -0.03 14.46 -11.69
CA LEU A 209 -0.19 13.11 -12.24
C LEU A 209 -1.53 12.50 -11.84
N ALA A 210 -1.95 12.72 -10.59
CA ALA A 210 -3.23 12.27 -10.05
C ALA A 210 -3.67 13.13 -8.87
N TYR A 211 -4.97 13.08 -8.60
CA TYR A 211 -5.58 13.57 -7.37
C TYR A 211 -6.43 12.45 -6.78
N PHE A 212 -6.26 12.18 -5.49
CA PHE A 212 -7.06 11.20 -4.77
C PHE A 212 -7.71 11.83 -3.54
N GLU A 213 -8.99 11.54 -3.35
CA GLU A 213 -9.73 12.00 -2.16
C GLU A 213 -10.12 10.79 -1.29
N ARG A 214 -9.43 10.58 -0.17
CA ARG A 214 -9.74 9.51 0.80
C ARG A 214 -9.66 10.01 2.23
N SER A 215 -10.65 9.67 3.06
CA SER A 215 -10.67 10.01 4.49
C SER A 215 -10.40 11.50 4.79
N GLY A 216 -10.89 12.40 3.91
CA GLY A 216 -10.65 13.85 4.02
C GLY A 216 -9.30 14.33 3.48
N GLU A 217 -8.42 13.43 3.06
CA GLU A 217 -7.13 13.73 2.45
C GLU A 217 -7.32 14.15 0.99
N LYS A 218 -6.69 15.27 0.61
CA LYS A 218 -6.73 15.84 -0.74
C LYS A 218 -5.37 15.63 -1.42
N GLU A 219 -5.02 14.37 -1.66
CA GLU A 219 -3.70 13.96 -2.13
C GLU A 219 -3.45 14.37 -3.59
N ILE A 220 -2.28 14.95 -3.84
CA ILE A 220 -1.73 15.25 -5.15
C ILE A 220 -0.52 14.35 -5.39
N VAL A 221 -0.58 13.53 -6.42
CA VAL A 221 0.59 12.80 -6.91
C VAL A 221 1.28 13.64 -7.98
N ILE A 222 2.55 13.95 -7.78
CA ILE A 222 3.32 14.81 -8.66
C ILE A 222 4.81 14.42 -8.61
N ASP A 223 5.51 14.54 -9.73
CA ASP A 223 6.97 14.44 -9.72
C ASP A 223 7.57 15.70 -9.05
N PRO A 224 8.32 15.57 -7.94
CA PRO A 224 8.84 16.69 -7.17
C PRO A 224 9.73 17.64 -7.98
N ILE A 225 10.30 17.21 -9.12
CA ILE A 225 11.06 18.11 -10.00
C ILE A 225 10.20 19.25 -10.58
N ASN A 226 8.86 19.09 -10.57
CA ASN A 226 7.91 20.08 -11.07
C ASN A 226 7.37 21.02 -9.98
N ILE A 227 7.96 20.98 -8.78
CA ILE A 227 7.54 21.79 -7.63
C ILE A 227 8.60 22.84 -7.36
N ASN A 228 8.18 24.11 -7.32
CA ASN A 228 8.97 25.20 -6.76
C ASN A 228 8.62 25.35 -5.29
N ILE A 229 9.54 24.94 -4.40
CA ILE A 229 9.36 25.10 -2.94
C ILE A 229 9.38 26.60 -2.61
N THR A 230 8.29 27.10 -2.03
CA THR A 230 8.12 28.52 -1.66
C THR A 230 8.34 28.75 -0.18
N ASP A 231 8.08 27.75 0.65
CA ASP A 231 8.34 27.77 2.09
C ASP A 231 8.72 26.38 2.59
N ASN A 232 9.55 26.33 3.63
CA ASN A 232 9.93 25.11 4.32
C ASN A 232 10.30 25.45 5.77
N ARG A 233 9.39 25.17 6.69
CA ARG A 233 9.50 25.59 8.08
C ARG A 233 9.32 24.43 9.05
N PRO A 234 9.99 24.47 10.22
CA PRO A 234 9.68 23.57 11.31
C PRO A 234 8.28 23.88 11.88
N ILE A 235 7.64 22.88 12.47
CA ILE A 235 6.42 23.08 13.25
C ILE A 235 6.82 23.40 14.68
N GLU A 236 6.46 24.58 15.18
CA GLU A 236 6.64 24.90 16.60
C GLU A 236 5.73 23.98 17.43
N HIS A 237 6.33 23.17 18.30
CA HIS A 237 5.56 22.39 19.26
C HIS A 237 4.91 23.34 20.29
N HIS A 238 3.59 23.45 20.26
CA HIS A 238 2.81 23.91 21.40
C HIS A 238 2.35 22.67 22.18
N PRO A 239 3.00 22.31 23.29
CA PRO A 239 2.78 21.03 23.99
C PRO A 239 1.40 20.87 24.67
N GLU A 240 0.40 21.70 24.38
CA GLU A 240 -0.88 21.72 25.11
C GLU A 240 -2.10 21.14 24.34
N GLU A 241 -2.00 20.79 23.06
CA GLU A 241 -3.19 20.38 22.26
C GLU A 241 -3.35 18.85 22.02
N VAL A 242 -2.49 17.99 22.57
CA VAL A 242 -2.52 16.54 22.28
C VAL A 242 -3.37 15.73 23.27
N LEU A 243 -4.16 16.39 24.14
CA LEU A 243 -5.06 15.72 25.09
C LEU A 243 -6.53 16.07 24.86
N ASP A 244 -7.02 15.95 23.63
CA ASP A 244 -8.45 15.65 23.45
C ASP A 244 -8.73 14.96 22.12
N THR A 245 -8.94 13.65 22.17
CA THR A 245 -9.88 12.89 21.31
C THR A 245 -9.76 11.43 21.74
N SER A 246 -10.55 11.12 22.77
CA SER A 246 -10.89 9.75 23.16
C SER A 246 -11.84 9.08 22.17
#